data_AF-A0A1W6YZH1-F1
#
_entry.id   AF-A0A1W6YZH1-F1
#
_cell.length_a   1.000
_cell.length_b   1.000
_cell.length_c   1.000
_cell.angle_alpha   90.00
_cell.angle_beta   90.00
_cell.angle_gamma   90.00
#
_symmetry.space_group_name_H-M   'P 1'
#
loop_
_entity.id
_entity.type
_entity.pdbx_description
1 polymer ?
#
loop_
_entity_poly.entity_id
_entity_poly.type
_entity_poly.pdbx_seq_one_letter_code
_entity_poly.pdbx_strand_id
1 'polypeptide(L)'
;MTRFAIRPIVASLAVTLAAGAFAGTATAAPDASPSAAAQSAAGPEGRGPAGHRFHHMAAMRDALWLPGVGPIGKQEVAKLKLDAKQQALFDAARQAQQDLRKSLRERGMARHKALDAQLQAGKLDPHALVQDETQGRQQAQAQAEQVRQKWLALWDSLNDGQRQQITQFVKERQARMEARRKQEREGRDGAGHREQPAAPPSAS
;
A
#
# COMPACT_ATOMS: atom_id res chain seq x y z
N MET A 1 35.89 -42.05 11.95
CA MET A 1 35.49 -41.15 10.84
C MET A 1 34.39 -41.82 10.03
N THR A 2 33.15 -41.65 10.45
CA THR A 2 31.96 -42.25 9.84
C THR A 2 31.41 -41.31 8.76
N ARG A 3 31.42 -41.78 7.50
CA ARG A 3 30.91 -41.05 6.34
C ARG A 3 29.48 -41.53 6.09
N PHE A 4 28.48 -40.69 6.38
CA PHE A 4 27.10 -40.93 5.98
C PHE A 4 26.86 -40.37 4.58
N ALA A 5 26.59 -41.25 3.62
CA ALA A 5 26.13 -40.90 2.29
C ALA A 5 24.61 -40.65 2.33
N ILE A 6 24.19 -39.40 2.12
CA ILE A 6 22.78 -39.04 2.00
C ILE A 6 22.44 -38.89 0.51
N ARG A 7 21.57 -39.78 0.03
CA ARG A 7 20.97 -39.77 -1.31
C ARG A 7 19.86 -38.69 -1.35
N PRO A 8 19.81 -37.79 -2.35
CA PRO A 8 18.66 -36.89 -2.50
C PRO A 8 17.52 -37.62 -3.23
N ILE A 9 16.37 -37.73 -2.58
CA ILE A 9 15.11 -38.18 -3.17
C ILE A 9 14.53 -36.98 -3.94
N VAL A 10 14.41 -37.12 -5.27
CA VAL A 10 13.67 -36.19 -6.13
C VAL A 10 12.20 -36.58 -6.06
N ALA A 11 11.39 -35.75 -5.41
CA ALA A 11 9.93 -35.86 -5.42
C ALA A 11 9.35 -34.76 -6.33
N SER A 12 9.07 -35.13 -7.57
CA SER A 12 8.33 -34.32 -8.55
C SER A 12 6.83 -34.36 -8.22
N LEU A 13 6.30 -33.25 -7.72
CA LEU A 13 4.86 -33.11 -7.46
C LEU A 13 4.17 -32.51 -8.69
N ALA A 14 3.47 -33.34 -9.45
CA ALA A 14 2.59 -32.91 -10.53
C ALA A 14 1.27 -32.39 -9.95
N VAL A 15 0.88 -31.16 -10.31
CA VAL A 15 -0.44 -30.59 -9.97
C VAL A 15 -1.32 -30.68 -11.21
N THR A 16 -2.35 -31.52 -11.12
CA THR A 16 -3.44 -31.65 -12.09
C THR A 16 -4.41 -30.47 -11.99
N LEU A 17 -4.63 -29.74 -13.09
CA LEU A 17 -5.70 -28.75 -13.22
C LEU A 17 -7.04 -29.47 -13.44
N ALA A 18 -8.00 -29.28 -12.53
CA ALA A 18 -9.40 -29.60 -12.78
C ALA A 18 -10.17 -28.30 -13.09
N ALA A 19 -10.62 -28.18 -14.34
CA ALA A 19 -11.51 -27.12 -14.80
C ALA A 19 -12.96 -27.45 -14.38
N GLY A 20 -13.56 -26.60 -13.56
CA GLY A 20 -14.98 -26.66 -13.23
C GLY A 20 -15.73 -25.53 -13.91
N ALA A 21 -16.43 -25.83 -15.00
CA ALA A 21 -17.38 -24.94 -15.65
C ALA A 21 -18.74 -25.02 -14.93
N PHE A 22 -19.25 -23.88 -14.48
CA PHE A 22 -20.69 -23.74 -14.19
C PHE A 22 -21.28 -22.75 -15.18
N ALA A 23 -22.16 -23.28 -16.03
CA ALA A 23 -22.99 -22.54 -16.96
C ALA A 23 -24.42 -22.42 -16.40
N GLY A 24 -25.06 -21.28 -16.68
CA GLY A 24 -26.52 -21.14 -16.75
C GLY A 24 -27.18 -20.54 -15.50
N THR A 25 -27.73 -19.32 -15.62
CA THR A 25 -29.12 -19.09 -16.04
C THR A 25 -29.30 -17.62 -16.45
N ALA A 26 -29.79 -17.42 -17.66
CA ALA A 26 -30.27 -16.14 -18.15
C ALA A 26 -31.73 -15.92 -17.69
N THR A 27 -32.03 -14.72 -17.19
CA THR A 27 -33.39 -14.19 -17.15
C THR A 27 -33.39 -12.82 -17.81
N ALA A 28 -34.32 -12.63 -18.73
CA ALA A 28 -34.50 -11.43 -19.53
C ALA A 28 -35.50 -10.46 -18.87
N ALA A 29 -35.15 -9.16 -18.95
CA ALA A 29 -35.95 -7.92 -19.09
C ALA A 29 -37.17 -7.67 -18.15
N PRO A 30 -37.39 -6.39 -17.74
CA PRO A 30 -37.93 -5.42 -18.69
C PRO A 30 -37.19 -4.08 -18.76
N ASP A 31 -37.32 -3.47 -19.94
CA ASP A 31 -37.09 -2.07 -20.30
C ASP A 31 -37.67 -1.11 -19.26
N ALA A 32 -36.83 -0.19 -18.77
CA ALA A 32 -37.26 1.07 -18.18
C ALA A 32 -36.46 2.19 -18.86
N SER A 33 -37.17 3.00 -19.65
CA SER A 33 -36.65 4.16 -20.34
C SER A 33 -35.96 5.15 -19.39
N PRO A 34 -34.95 5.91 -19.86
CA PRO A 34 -34.17 6.79 -19.00
C PRO A 34 -34.95 8.08 -18.69
N SER A 35 -35.23 8.30 -17.40
CA SER A 35 -35.71 9.59 -16.92
C SER A 35 -34.56 10.59 -16.89
N ALA A 36 -34.60 11.55 -17.80
CA ALA A 36 -33.77 12.74 -17.83
C ALA A 36 -34.19 13.74 -16.72
N ALA A 37 -33.24 14.13 -15.88
CA ALA A 37 -33.14 15.31 -14.99
C ALA A 37 -32.36 14.86 -13.74
N ALA A 38 -31.15 15.33 -13.46
CA ALA A 38 -30.81 16.73 -13.31
C ALA A 38 -29.36 16.99 -13.75
N GLN A 39 -29.21 18.02 -14.58
CA GLN A 39 -27.94 18.62 -14.93
C GLN A 39 -27.36 19.26 -13.66
N SER A 40 -26.37 18.61 -13.05
CA SER A 40 -25.52 19.29 -12.07
C SER A 40 -24.69 20.31 -12.81
N ALA A 41 -25.12 21.56 -12.69
CA ALA A 41 -24.43 22.74 -13.17
C ALA A 41 -22.95 22.69 -12.77
N ALA A 42 -22.11 22.91 -13.77
CA ALA A 42 -20.69 23.13 -13.64
C ALA A 42 -20.44 24.29 -12.66
N GLY A 43 -19.85 23.98 -11.52
CA GLY A 43 -19.20 24.96 -10.66
C GLY A 43 -17.74 25.13 -11.11
N PRO A 44 -17.20 26.37 -11.14
CA PRO A 44 -15.88 26.66 -11.67
C PRO A 44 -14.75 26.11 -10.77
N GLU A 45 -13.61 25.93 -11.43
CA GLU A 45 -12.36 25.33 -10.99
C GLU A 45 -11.91 25.71 -9.56
N GLY A 46 -12.12 24.80 -8.61
CA GLY A 46 -11.38 24.76 -7.37
C GLY A 46 -10.15 23.87 -7.52
N ARG A 47 -9.02 24.40 -7.99
CA ARG A 47 -7.73 23.67 -8.00
C ARG A 47 -7.16 23.61 -6.58
N GLY A 48 -7.84 22.85 -5.71
CA GLY A 48 -7.35 22.53 -4.38
C GLY A 48 -6.18 21.54 -4.40
N PRO A 49 -5.46 21.37 -3.28
CA PRO A 49 -4.33 20.44 -3.14
C PRO A 49 -4.67 18.95 -3.34
N ALA A 50 -5.92 18.64 -3.72
CA ALA A 50 -6.39 17.30 -4.02
C ALA A 50 -5.71 16.70 -5.27
N GLY A 51 -5.44 17.49 -6.32
CA GLY A 51 -4.87 16.99 -7.57
C GLY A 51 -3.51 16.31 -7.41
N HIS A 52 -2.61 16.87 -6.59
CA HIS A 52 -1.29 16.29 -6.35
C HIS A 52 -1.34 14.98 -5.54
N ARG A 53 -2.32 14.80 -4.64
CA ARG A 53 -2.43 13.59 -3.82
C ARG A 53 -2.77 12.35 -4.65
N PHE A 54 -3.64 12.48 -5.66
CA PHE A 54 -4.01 11.37 -6.53
C PHE A 54 -2.85 10.90 -7.40
N HIS A 55 -2.10 11.81 -8.01
CA HIS A 55 -0.92 11.46 -8.81
C HIS A 55 0.19 10.81 -7.97
N HIS A 56 0.40 11.29 -6.74
CA HIS A 56 1.43 10.75 -5.87
C HIS A 56 1.09 9.32 -5.39
N MET A 57 -0.18 9.05 -5.09
CA MET A 57 -0.64 7.69 -4.76
C MET A 57 -0.51 6.73 -5.94
N ALA A 58 -0.82 7.16 -7.16
CA ALA A 58 -0.65 6.33 -8.36
C ALA A 58 0.83 5.99 -8.61
N ALA A 59 1.75 6.95 -8.46
CA ALA A 59 3.19 6.73 -8.65
C ALA A 59 3.77 5.73 -7.62
N MET A 60 3.20 5.66 -6.42
CA MET A 60 3.58 4.67 -5.40
C MET A 60 3.01 3.26 -5.66
N ARG A 61 1.99 3.11 -6.51
CA ARG A 61 1.47 1.78 -6.89
C ARG A 61 2.41 1.02 -7.81
N ASP A 62 3.20 1.75 -8.59
CA ASP A 62 4.19 1.22 -9.54
C ASP A 62 5.61 1.19 -8.93
N ALA A 63 5.74 1.42 -7.62
CA ALA A 63 7.02 1.46 -6.95
C ALA A 63 7.52 0.06 -6.54
N LEU A 64 8.82 -0.16 -6.68
CA LEU A 64 9.54 -1.32 -6.14
C LEU A 64 9.74 -1.12 -4.63
N TRP A 65 9.16 -1.98 -3.80
CA TRP A 65 9.30 -1.86 -2.34
C TRP A 65 10.47 -2.70 -1.83
N LEU A 66 11.54 -2.06 -1.36
CA LEU A 66 12.62 -2.78 -0.68
C LEU A 66 12.34 -2.83 0.83
N PRO A 67 12.26 -4.02 1.44
CA PRO A 67 12.17 -4.16 2.89
C PRO A 67 13.31 -3.41 3.60
N GLY A 68 12.99 -2.61 4.62
CA GLY A 68 13.96 -1.81 5.39
C GLY A 68 14.46 -0.54 4.70
N VAL A 69 14.29 -0.41 3.39
CA VAL A 69 14.76 0.74 2.59
C VAL A 69 13.60 1.61 2.10
N GLY A 70 12.44 1.02 1.79
CA GLY A 70 11.26 1.74 1.30
C GLY A 70 11.15 1.79 -0.23
N PRO A 71 10.17 2.54 -0.77
CA PRO A 71 9.74 2.46 -2.17
C PRO A 71 10.70 3.17 -3.13
N ILE A 72 11.05 2.49 -4.23
CA ILE A 72 11.77 3.02 -5.39
C ILE A 72 10.75 3.31 -6.47
N GLY A 73 10.71 4.54 -6.96
CA GLY A 73 9.67 5.05 -7.84
C GLY A 73 9.66 4.39 -9.21
N LYS A 74 8.51 4.44 -9.88
CA LYS A 74 8.28 3.84 -11.21
C LYS A 74 9.38 4.16 -12.23
N GLN A 75 9.83 5.41 -12.29
CA GLN A 75 10.85 5.84 -13.25
C GLN A 75 12.21 5.20 -12.97
N GLU A 76 12.55 5.00 -11.71
CA GLU A 76 13.80 4.36 -11.29
C GLU A 76 13.74 2.85 -11.60
N VAL A 77 12.58 2.21 -11.36
CA VAL A 77 12.35 0.80 -11.75
C VAL A 77 12.46 0.61 -13.26
N ALA A 78 11.90 1.50 -14.06
CA ALA A 78 12.02 1.44 -15.52
C ALA A 78 13.47 1.53 -16.01
N LYS A 79 14.34 2.25 -15.28
CA LYS A 79 15.78 2.35 -15.60
C LYS A 79 16.56 1.07 -15.32
N LEU A 80 16.07 0.19 -14.44
CA LEU A 80 16.71 -1.08 -14.11
C LEU A 80 16.66 -2.10 -15.26
N LYS A 81 15.79 -1.86 -16.26
CA LYS A 81 15.60 -2.72 -17.44
C LYS A 81 15.50 -4.19 -17.04
N LEU A 82 14.50 -4.49 -16.21
CA LEU A 82 14.26 -5.84 -15.71
C LEU A 82 14.05 -6.81 -16.88
N ASP A 83 14.64 -7.99 -16.79
CA ASP A 83 14.37 -9.05 -17.75
C ASP A 83 12.96 -9.66 -17.53
N ALA A 84 12.53 -10.56 -18.42
CA ALA A 84 11.19 -11.14 -18.34
C ALA A 84 10.93 -11.92 -17.03
N LYS A 85 11.95 -12.58 -16.47
CA LYS A 85 11.83 -13.34 -15.21
C LYS A 85 11.74 -12.39 -14.01
N GLN A 86 12.59 -11.37 -13.98
CA GLN A 86 12.59 -10.33 -12.96
C GLN A 86 11.29 -9.51 -13.00
N GLN A 87 10.77 -9.21 -14.19
CA GLN A 87 9.49 -8.53 -14.37
C GLN A 87 8.32 -9.36 -13.80
N ALA A 88 8.31 -10.67 -14.04
CA ALA A 88 7.30 -11.55 -13.47
C ALA A 88 7.36 -11.59 -11.92
N LEU A 89 8.57 -11.61 -11.34
CA LEU A 89 8.76 -11.52 -9.89
C LEU A 89 8.30 -10.16 -9.33
N PHE A 90 8.60 -9.08 -10.04
CA PHE A 90 8.15 -7.74 -9.71
C PHE A 90 6.63 -7.63 -9.69
N ASP A 91 5.96 -8.10 -10.75
CA ASP A 91 4.51 -8.03 -10.84
C ASP A 91 3.83 -8.91 -9.79
N ALA A 92 4.39 -10.09 -9.48
CA ALA A 92 3.90 -10.95 -8.42
C ALA A 92 4.03 -10.32 -7.02
N ALA A 93 5.17 -9.68 -6.72
CA ALA A 93 5.39 -8.98 -5.46
C ALA A 93 4.47 -7.76 -5.32
N ARG A 94 4.33 -7.01 -6.42
CA ARG A 94 3.44 -5.86 -6.52
C ARG A 94 1.99 -6.24 -6.32
N GLN A 95 1.52 -7.31 -6.95
CA GLN A 95 0.14 -7.79 -6.81
C GLN A 95 -0.14 -8.20 -5.36
N ALA A 96 0.75 -9.00 -4.76
CA ALA A 96 0.62 -9.41 -3.36
C ALA A 96 0.58 -8.21 -2.40
N GLN A 97 1.35 -7.16 -2.67
CA GLN A 97 1.29 -5.91 -1.91
C GLN A 97 -0.04 -5.17 -2.08
N GLN A 98 -0.61 -5.16 -3.28
CA GLN A 98 -1.93 -4.56 -3.52
C GLN A 98 -3.03 -5.32 -2.79
N ASP A 99 -2.98 -6.65 -2.81
CA ASP A 99 -3.93 -7.51 -2.12
C ASP A 99 -3.86 -7.32 -0.59
N LEU A 100 -2.65 -7.25 -0.03
CA LEU A 100 -2.43 -6.90 1.38
C LEU A 100 -3.00 -5.51 1.72
N ARG A 101 -2.76 -4.50 0.87
CA ARG A 101 -3.31 -3.16 1.13
C ARG A 101 -4.83 -3.13 1.08
N LYS A 102 -5.42 -3.92 0.19
CA LYS A 102 -6.88 -4.09 0.08
C LYS A 102 -7.42 -4.78 1.34
N SER A 103 -6.84 -5.89 1.77
CA SER A 103 -7.27 -6.62 2.97
C SER A 103 -7.19 -5.76 4.22
N LEU A 104 -6.11 -4.99 4.39
CA LEU A 104 -5.95 -4.05 5.49
C LEU A 104 -7.00 -2.94 5.47
N ARG A 105 -7.34 -2.43 4.29
CA ARG A 105 -8.40 -1.41 4.15
C ARG A 105 -9.77 -1.98 4.52
N GLU A 106 -10.12 -3.14 3.99
CA GLU A 106 -11.39 -3.81 4.27
C GLU A 106 -11.55 -4.09 5.77
N ARG A 107 -10.47 -4.52 6.43
CA ARG A 107 -10.45 -4.73 7.87
C ARG A 107 -10.59 -3.43 8.67
N GLY A 108 -9.94 -2.35 8.22
CA GLY A 108 -10.14 -1.03 8.80
C GLY A 108 -11.61 -0.59 8.73
N MET A 109 -12.25 -0.77 7.56
CA MET A 109 -13.67 -0.48 7.38
C MET A 109 -14.56 -1.34 8.30
N ALA A 110 -14.26 -2.63 8.44
CA ALA A 110 -15.00 -3.53 9.33
C ALA A 110 -14.88 -3.09 10.79
N ARG A 111 -13.69 -2.70 11.25
CA ARG A 111 -13.46 -2.15 12.59
C ARG A 111 -14.28 -0.88 12.83
N HIS A 112 -14.27 0.05 11.87
CA HIS A 112 -15.05 1.28 11.98
C HIS A 112 -16.55 0.97 12.13
N LYS A 113 -17.08 0.06 11.30
CA LYS A 113 -18.48 -0.37 11.41
C LYS A 113 -18.81 -1.01 12.76
N ALA A 114 -17.91 -1.82 13.31
CA ALA A 114 -18.11 -2.46 14.61
C ALA A 114 -18.14 -1.42 15.75
N LEU A 115 -17.25 -0.43 15.71
CA LEU A 115 -17.25 0.71 16.64
C LEU A 115 -18.52 1.54 16.52
N ASP A 116 -18.93 1.89 15.30
CA ASP A 116 -20.17 2.66 15.08
C ASP A 116 -21.39 1.91 15.61
N ALA A 117 -21.48 0.59 15.40
CA ALA A 117 -22.57 -0.24 15.92
C ALA A 117 -22.58 -0.29 17.46
N GLN A 118 -21.42 -0.38 18.09
CA GLN A 118 -21.26 -0.31 19.55
C GLN A 118 -21.74 1.05 20.10
N LEU A 119 -21.34 2.14 19.45
CA LEU A 119 -21.74 3.50 19.83
C LEU A 119 -23.26 3.70 19.65
N GLN A 120 -23.84 3.23 18.56
CA GLN A 120 -25.30 3.28 18.33
C GLN A 120 -26.09 2.46 19.35
N ALA A 121 -25.53 1.34 19.82
CA ALA A 121 -26.11 0.52 20.88
C ALA A 121 -25.91 1.09 22.30
N GLY A 122 -25.19 2.22 22.44
CA GLY A 122 -24.85 2.81 23.74
C GLY A 122 -23.89 1.93 24.57
N LYS A 123 -23.17 1.00 23.94
CA LYS A 123 -22.28 0.04 24.59
C LYS A 123 -20.91 0.09 23.94
N LEU A 124 -19.90 0.58 24.65
CA LEU A 124 -18.52 0.53 24.21
C LEU A 124 -17.82 -0.65 24.91
N ASP A 125 -17.28 -1.59 24.13
CA ASP A 125 -16.47 -2.70 24.66
C ASP A 125 -15.03 -2.60 24.15
N PRO A 126 -14.13 -1.96 24.92
CA PRO A 126 -12.72 -1.86 24.56
C PRO A 126 -12.01 -3.21 24.47
N HIS A 127 -12.43 -4.23 25.23
CA HIS A 127 -11.77 -5.54 25.22
C HIS A 127 -12.03 -6.26 23.91
N ALA A 128 -13.26 -6.25 23.42
CA ALA A 128 -13.61 -6.79 22.10
C ALA A 128 -12.82 -6.09 20.98
N LEU A 129 -12.71 -4.75 21.04
CA LEU A 129 -11.97 -3.98 20.02
C LEU A 129 -10.47 -4.29 20.01
N VAL A 130 -9.86 -4.48 21.19
CA VAL A 130 -8.43 -4.84 21.31
C VAL A 130 -8.19 -6.28 20.85
N GLN A 131 -9.12 -7.20 21.13
CA GLN A 131 -9.02 -8.58 20.67
C GLN A 131 -9.07 -8.66 19.15
N ASP A 132 -10.04 -7.97 18.52
CA ASP A 132 -10.17 -7.86 17.07
C ASP A 132 -8.92 -7.22 16.43
N GLU A 133 -8.40 -6.17 17.05
CA GLU A 133 -7.16 -5.53 16.59
C GLU A 133 -5.98 -6.48 16.65
N THR A 134 -5.84 -7.24 17.74
CA THR A 134 -4.72 -8.16 17.96
C THR A 134 -4.75 -9.32 16.97
N GLN A 135 -5.89 -9.98 16.83
CA GLN A 135 -6.07 -11.07 15.87
C GLN A 135 -5.83 -10.58 14.44
N GLY A 136 -6.38 -9.41 14.13
CA GLY A 136 -6.13 -8.78 12.87
C GLY A 136 -4.64 -8.49 12.65
N ARG A 137 -3.94 -7.93 13.63
CA ARG A 137 -2.53 -7.59 13.50
C ARG A 137 -1.68 -8.82 13.19
N GLN A 138 -1.95 -9.95 13.84
CA GLN A 138 -1.25 -11.21 13.57
C GLN A 138 -1.44 -11.70 12.13
N GLN A 139 -2.69 -11.69 11.63
CA GLN A 139 -2.98 -12.06 10.24
C GLN A 139 -2.31 -11.11 9.23
N ALA A 140 -2.32 -9.80 9.54
CA ALA A 140 -1.66 -8.79 8.71
C ALA A 140 -0.15 -9.01 8.67
N GLN A 141 0.47 -9.37 9.79
CA GLN A 141 1.90 -9.66 9.87
C GLN A 141 2.27 -10.87 9.00
N ALA A 142 1.50 -11.96 9.06
CA ALA A 142 1.75 -13.13 8.23
C ALA A 142 1.67 -12.80 6.72
N GLN A 143 0.64 -12.06 6.30
CA GLN A 143 0.51 -11.62 4.91
C GLN A 143 1.62 -10.64 4.51
N ALA A 144 1.99 -9.71 5.39
CA ALA A 144 3.11 -8.79 5.16
C ALA A 144 4.44 -9.51 5.00
N GLU A 145 4.66 -10.60 5.73
CA GLU A 145 5.87 -11.42 5.60
C GLU A 145 5.93 -12.12 4.24
N GLN A 146 4.82 -12.65 3.75
CA GLN A 146 4.75 -13.22 2.40
C GLN A 146 5.07 -12.18 1.31
N VAL A 147 4.55 -10.95 1.46
CA VAL A 147 4.88 -9.85 0.55
C VAL A 147 6.37 -9.51 0.64
N ARG A 148 6.94 -9.47 1.85
CA ARG A 148 8.37 -9.21 2.08
C ARG A 148 9.25 -10.25 1.37
N GLN A 149 8.92 -11.52 1.51
CA GLN A 149 9.65 -12.63 0.87
C GLN A 149 9.61 -12.52 -0.66
N LYS A 150 8.48 -12.11 -1.25
CA LYS A 150 8.39 -11.89 -2.70
C LYS A 150 9.29 -10.73 -3.17
N TRP A 151 9.36 -9.64 -2.41
CA TRP A 151 10.28 -8.54 -2.72
C TRP A 151 11.75 -8.94 -2.55
N LEU A 152 12.07 -9.75 -1.55
CA LEU A 152 13.43 -10.29 -1.37
C LEU A 152 13.81 -11.25 -2.51
N ALA A 153 12.89 -12.12 -2.95
CA ALA A 153 13.14 -12.97 -4.10
C ALA A 153 13.43 -12.19 -5.39
N LEU A 154 12.73 -11.07 -5.61
CA LEU A 154 13.07 -10.16 -6.71
C LEU A 154 14.48 -9.58 -6.52
N TRP A 155 14.79 -9.04 -5.35
CA TRP A 155 16.12 -8.50 -5.04
C TRP A 155 17.24 -9.52 -5.28
N ASP A 156 17.02 -10.76 -4.85
CA ASP A 156 17.98 -11.85 -5.02
C ASP A 156 18.19 -12.22 -6.48
N SER A 157 17.17 -12.04 -7.33
CA SER A 157 17.27 -12.24 -8.78
C SER A 157 17.95 -11.10 -9.54
N LEU A 158 18.17 -9.94 -8.91
CA LEU A 158 18.86 -8.81 -9.55
C LEU A 158 20.36 -9.06 -9.65
N ASN A 159 20.95 -8.64 -10.77
CA ASN A 159 22.40 -8.68 -10.96
C ASN A 159 23.12 -7.54 -10.20
N ASP A 160 24.44 -7.62 -10.11
CA ASP A 160 25.25 -6.64 -9.37
C ASP A 160 25.10 -5.21 -9.91
N GLY A 161 25.00 -5.03 -11.22
CA GLY A 161 24.78 -3.73 -11.84
C GLY A 161 23.44 -3.09 -11.44
N GLN A 162 22.36 -3.89 -11.45
CA GLN A 162 21.03 -3.45 -11.02
C GLN A 162 21.00 -3.12 -9.52
N ARG A 163 21.66 -3.93 -8.68
CA ARG A 163 21.77 -3.67 -7.23
C ARG A 163 22.57 -2.40 -6.94
N GLN A 164 23.62 -2.13 -7.70
CA GLN A 164 24.39 -0.88 -7.62
C GLN A 164 23.53 0.33 -8.02
N GLN A 165 22.76 0.23 -9.11
CA GLN A 165 21.83 1.29 -9.52
C GLN A 165 20.78 1.59 -8.43
N ILE A 166 20.17 0.55 -7.87
CA ILE A 166 19.25 0.70 -6.74
C ILE A 166 19.93 1.39 -5.56
N THR A 167 21.16 1.00 -5.22
CA THR A 167 21.91 1.61 -4.12
C THR A 167 22.11 3.11 -4.35
N GLN A 168 22.40 3.54 -5.58
CA GLN A 168 22.53 4.96 -5.91
C GLN A 168 21.19 5.69 -5.79
N PHE A 169 20.10 5.14 -6.32
CA PHE A 169 18.77 5.74 -6.18
C PHE A 169 18.38 5.92 -4.70
N VAL A 170 18.74 4.96 -3.85
CA VAL A 170 18.50 5.01 -2.40
C VAL A 170 19.33 6.12 -1.74
N LYS A 171 20.61 6.27 -2.10
CA LYS A 171 21.48 7.35 -1.61
C LYS A 171 20.94 8.73 -1.98
N GLU A 172 20.60 8.93 -3.26
CA GLU A 172 20.02 10.19 -3.74
C GLU A 172 18.71 10.52 -3.01
N ARG A 173 17.85 9.52 -2.80
CA ARG A 173 16.61 9.69 -2.05
C ARG A 173 16.89 10.06 -0.58
N GLN A 174 17.85 9.43 0.08
CA GLN A 174 18.22 9.78 1.45
C GLN A 174 18.72 11.22 1.56
N ALA A 175 19.61 11.65 0.66
CA ALA A 175 20.11 13.02 0.61
C ALA A 175 18.96 14.04 0.43
N ARG A 176 18.01 13.76 -0.48
CA ARG A 176 16.81 14.61 -0.67
C ARG A 176 15.94 14.66 0.59
N MET A 177 15.76 13.53 1.29
CA MET A 177 14.97 13.46 2.52
C MET A 177 15.63 14.23 3.66
N GLU A 178 16.96 14.17 3.78
CA GLU A 178 17.71 14.95 4.76
C GLU A 178 17.63 16.45 4.49
N ALA A 179 17.78 16.87 3.23
CA ALA A 179 17.62 18.27 2.83
C ALA A 179 16.21 18.79 3.15
N ARG A 180 15.16 18.02 2.84
CA ARG A 180 13.77 18.35 3.20
C ARG A 180 13.58 18.45 4.71
N ARG A 181 14.11 17.51 5.49
CA ARG A 181 14.04 17.53 6.95
C ARG A 181 14.73 18.75 7.55
N LYS A 182 15.83 19.22 6.96
CA LYS A 182 16.50 20.47 7.39
C LYS A 182 15.62 21.69 7.10
N GLN A 183 15.08 21.79 5.88
CA GLN A 183 14.17 22.89 5.49
C GLN A 183 12.89 22.93 6.33
N GLU A 184 12.32 21.77 6.67
CA GLU A 184 11.13 21.69 7.53
C GLU A 184 11.42 22.11 8.97
N ARG A 185 12.64 21.85 9.48
CA ARG A 185 13.06 22.32 10.80
C ARG A 185 13.23 23.84 10.79
N GLU A 186 13.98 24.37 9.82
CA GLU A 186 14.20 25.81 9.65
C GLU A 186 12.89 26.58 9.41
N GLY A 187 11.95 26.02 8.64
CA GLY A 187 10.63 26.62 8.40
C GLY A 187 9.68 26.57 9.60
N ARG A 188 9.84 25.58 10.49
CA ARG A 188 9.06 25.50 11.74
C ARG A 188 9.58 26.47 12.79
N ASP A 189 10.89 26.68 12.84
CA ASP A 189 11.53 27.67 13.71
C ASP A 189 11.24 29.12 13.25
N GLY A 190 11.03 29.34 11.94
CA GLY A 190 10.62 30.64 11.39
C GLY A 190 9.13 30.98 11.54
N ALA A 191 8.24 30.00 11.69
CA ALA A 191 6.79 30.22 11.81
C ALA A 191 6.30 30.41 13.26
N GLY A 192 7.19 30.29 14.26
CA GLY A 192 6.88 30.45 15.69
C GLY A 192 6.77 31.89 16.21
N HIS A 193 7.03 32.90 15.37
CA HIS A 193 7.01 34.33 15.75
C HIS A 193 5.91 35.15 15.05
N ARG A 194 4.79 34.54 14.65
CA ARG A 194 3.60 35.34 14.33
C ARG A 194 2.91 35.66 15.65
N GLU A 195 3.16 36.87 16.14
CA GLU A 195 2.53 37.50 17.30
C GLU A 195 1.07 37.06 17.41
N GLN A 196 0.72 36.42 18.52
CA GLN A 196 -0.67 36.35 18.95
C GLN A 196 -1.13 37.80 19.14
N PRO A 197 -2.18 38.29 18.46
CA PRO A 197 -2.71 39.60 18.77
C PRO A 197 -3.14 39.59 20.23
N ALA A 198 -2.56 40.50 21.01
CA ALA A 198 -2.82 40.66 22.43
C ALA A 198 -4.33 40.68 22.70
N ALA A 199 -4.78 39.83 23.62
CA ALA A 199 -6.15 39.85 24.09
C ALA A 199 -6.48 41.25 24.67
N PRO A 200 -7.66 41.84 24.38
CA PRO A 200 -8.02 43.16 24.87
C PRO A 200 -8.13 43.15 26.41
N PRO A 201 -7.70 44.22 27.10
CA PRO A 201 -7.74 44.29 28.56
C PRO A 201 -9.19 44.33 29.04
N SER A 202 -9.52 43.43 29.97
CA SER A 202 -10.77 43.45 30.73
C SER A 202 -10.86 44.75 31.52
N ALA A 203 -11.87 45.57 31.23
CA ALA A 203 -12.22 46.72 32.03
C ALA A 203 -12.93 46.25 33.32
N SER A 204 -12.46 46.74 34.46
CA SER A 204 -13.13 46.68 35.77
C SER A 204 -14.07 47.85 35.97
#